data_AF-A0A5D0MXB7-F1
#
_entry.id   AF-A0A5D0MXB7-F1
#
_cell.length_a   1.000
_cell.length_b   1.000
_cell.length_c   1.000
_cell.angle_alpha   90.00
_cell.angle_beta   90.00
_cell.angle_gamma   90.00
#
_symmetry.space_group_name_H-M   'P 1'
#
loop_
_entity.id
_entity.type
_entity.pdbx_description
1 polymer ?
#
loop_
_entity_poly.entity_id
_entity_poly.type
_entity_poly.pdbx_seq_one_letter_code
_entity_poly.pdbx_strand_id
1 'polypeptide(L)'
;MKCDEFYDILNKWKAIPEEDLKKVINVLDHLENNYGLEYWKSKRGSHYVIKHKLFKRDELLRQFKLNPRECMNGELSIPAKKGKKVKKIYLKRLISVSELLEFAKKEELL
;
A
#
# COMPACT_ATOMS: atom_id res chain seq x y z
N MET A 1 -9.99 12.17 1.07
CA MET A 1 -9.93 11.82 -0.37
C MET A 1 -11.20 11.08 -0.74
N LYS A 2 -11.86 11.46 -1.84
CA LYS A 2 -13.05 10.75 -2.36
C LYS A 2 -12.63 9.45 -3.09
N CYS A 3 -13.55 8.49 -3.25
CA CYS A 3 -13.25 7.22 -3.92
C CYS A 3 -12.80 7.41 -5.38
N ASP A 4 -13.44 8.29 -6.15
CA ASP A 4 -13.05 8.55 -7.55
C ASP A 4 -11.61 9.09 -7.65
N GLU A 5 -11.27 10.04 -6.77
CA GLU A 5 -9.94 10.62 -6.68
C GLU A 5 -8.87 9.57 -6.32
N PHE A 6 -9.22 8.61 -5.45
CA PHE A 6 -8.34 7.49 -5.10
C PHE A 6 -8.02 6.61 -6.31
N TYR A 7 -9.04 6.18 -7.07
CA TYR A 7 -8.81 5.33 -8.24
C TYR A 7 -8.07 6.07 -9.37
N ASP A 8 -8.31 7.36 -9.54
CA ASP A 8 -7.55 8.20 -10.47
C ASP A 8 -6.06 8.23 -10.11
N ILE A 9 -5.73 8.37 -8.83
CA ILE A 9 -4.34 8.34 -8.34
C ILE A 9 -3.72 6.97 -8.62
N LEU A 10 -4.39 5.88 -8.25
CA LEU A 10 -3.86 4.53 -8.49
C LEU A 10 -3.65 4.25 -9.98
N ASN A 11 -4.55 4.71 -10.84
CA ASN A 11 -4.42 4.54 -12.29
C ASN A 11 -3.22 5.32 -12.84
N LYS A 12 -3.03 6.58 -12.40
CA LYS A 12 -1.84 7.38 -12.77
C LYS A 12 -0.54 6.69 -12.34
N TRP A 13 -0.52 6.06 -11.18
CA TRP A 13 0.66 5.37 -10.65
C TRP A 13 1.12 4.18 -11.49
N LYS A 14 0.26 3.61 -12.33
CA LYS A 14 0.65 2.54 -13.28
C LYS A 14 1.68 3.05 -14.31
N ALA A 15 1.58 4.33 -14.70
CA ALA A 15 2.42 4.93 -15.73
C ALA A 15 3.67 5.62 -15.18
N ILE A 16 3.58 6.35 -14.06
CA ILE A 16 4.66 7.23 -13.60
C ILE A 16 5.86 6.49 -12.97
N PRO A 17 7.06 7.09 -12.99
CA PRO A 17 8.26 6.50 -12.38
C PRO A 17 8.36 6.73 -10.85
N GLU A 18 7.75 7.79 -10.33
CA GLU A 18 7.81 8.14 -8.92
C GLU A 18 6.71 9.15 -8.55
N GLU A 19 6.39 9.25 -7.25
CA GLU A 19 5.35 10.15 -6.73
C GLU A 19 5.79 10.83 -5.41
N ASP A 20 5.22 12.00 -5.15
CA ASP A 20 5.41 12.70 -3.89
C ASP A 20 4.87 11.91 -2.69
N LEU A 21 5.69 11.85 -1.64
CA LEU A 21 5.33 11.15 -0.40
C LEU A 21 4.01 11.65 0.21
N LYS A 22 3.69 12.94 0.07
CA LYS A 22 2.42 13.50 0.56
C LYS A 22 1.21 12.82 -0.07
N LYS A 23 1.23 12.58 -1.38
CA LYS A 23 0.13 11.85 -2.05
C LYS A 23 0.12 10.38 -1.66
N VAL A 24 1.30 9.78 -1.46
CA VAL A 24 1.39 8.40 -0.96
C VAL A 24 0.75 8.26 0.42
N ILE A 25 0.99 9.22 1.32
CA ILE A 25 0.35 9.27 2.63
C ILE A 25 -1.17 9.41 2.49
N ASN A 26 -1.68 10.29 1.61
CA ASN A 26 -3.12 10.40 1.38
C ASN A 26 -3.76 9.07 0.94
N VAL A 27 -3.05 8.27 0.13
CA VAL A 27 -3.50 6.91 -0.26
C VAL A 27 -3.50 5.96 0.94
N LEU A 28 -2.46 6.00 1.77
CA LEU A 28 -2.40 5.21 3.00
C LEU A 28 -3.53 5.58 3.98
N ASP A 29 -3.78 6.87 4.20
CA ASP A 29 -4.91 7.36 5.00
C ASP A 29 -6.24 6.82 4.49
N HIS A 30 -6.46 6.84 3.16
CA HIS A 30 -7.69 6.30 2.59
C HIS A 30 -7.81 4.79 2.83
N LEU A 31 -6.73 4.04 2.67
CA LEU A 31 -6.71 2.60 2.89
C LEU A 31 -6.98 2.24 4.37
N GLU A 32 -6.40 3.00 5.30
CA GLU A 32 -6.64 2.85 6.73
C GLU A 32 -8.12 3.05 7.06
N ASN A 33 -8.69 4.18 6.64
CA ASN A 33 -10.06 4.55 6.97
C ASN A 33 -11.14 3.67 6.32
N ASN A 34 -10.87 3.04 5.17
CA ASN A 34 -11.89 2.32 4.40
C ASN A 34 -11.72 0.79 4.39
N TYR A 35 -10.53 0.29 4.73
CA TYR A 35 -10.18 -1.13 4.65
C TYR A 35 -9.46 -1.65 5.91
N GLY A 36 -9.27 -0.81 6.94
CA GLY A 36 -8.63 -1.24 8.20
C GLY A 36 -7.13 -1.51 8.06
N LEU A 37 -6.46 -0.93 7.07
CA LEU A 37 -5.01 -1.01 6.91
C LEU A 37 -4.33 -0.19 8.01
N GLU A 38 -3.49 -0.81 8.84
CA GLU A 38 -2.68 -0.06 9.80
C GLU A 38 -1.40 0.44 9.13
N TYR A 39 -1.00 1.68 9.42
CA TYR A 39 0.29 2.17 8.96
C TYR A 39 0.91 3.20 9.92
N TRP A 40 2.24 3.23 9.99
CA TRP A 40 2.97 4.20 10.81
C TRP A 40 4.36 4.50 10.26
N LYS A 41 4.90 5.66 10.62
CA LYS A 41 6.30 6.01 10.30
C LYS A 41 7.24 5.27 11.25
N SER A 42 8.26 4.61 10.71
CA SER A 42 9.27 3.92 11.52
C SER A 42 10.06 4.88 12.41
N LYS A 43 10.22 4.53 13.70
CA LYS A 43 10.99 5.33 14.66
C LYS A 43 12.50 5.32 14.38
N ARG A 44 13.01 4.23 13.80
CA ARG A 44 14.45 4.00 13.56
C ARG A 44 14.85 4.08 12.08
N GLY A 45 13.92 4.45 11.19
CA GLY A 45 14.15 4.41 9.75
C GLY A 45 13.39 5.47 8.96
N SER A 46 13.85 5.73 7.74
CA SER A 46 13.15 6.60 6.79
C SER A 46 12.18 5.80 5.91
N HIS A 47 11.21 5.14 6.52
CA HIS A 47 10.15 4.39 5.85
C HIS A 47 8.86 4.39 6.67
N TYR A 48 7.74 4.17 5.99
CA TYR A 48 6.48 3.79 6.59
C TYR A 48 6.37 2.28 6.60
N VAL A 49 5.82 1.75 7.68
CA VAL A 49 5.41 0.35 7.80
C VAL A 49 3.92 0.31 7.57
N ILE A 50 3.46 -0.64 6.76
CA ILE A 50 2.05 -0.96 6.52
C ILE A 50 1.80 -2.39 6.96
N LYS A 51 0.68 -2.62 7.63
CA LYS A 51 0.33 -3.89 8.25
C LYS A 51 -1.14 -4.20 8.04
N HIS A 52 -1.42 -5.47 7.76
CA HIS A 52 -2.79 -5.95 7.63
C HIS A 52 -2.89 -7.44 7.93
N LYS A 53 -4.04 -7.91 8.44
CA LYS A 53 -4.28 -9.34 8.70
C LYS A 53 -4.08 -10.23 7.47
N LEU A 54 -4.38 -9.69 6.28
CA LEU A 54 -4.27 -10.41 5.01
C LEU A 54 -2.81 -10.60 4.56
N PHE A 55 -1.85 -9.84 5.10
CA PHE A 55 -0.44 -10.00 4.75
C PHE A 55 0.21 -11.26 5.34
N LYS A 56 -0.57 -12.06 6.09
CA LYS A 56 -0.17 -13.40 6.57
C LYS A 56 -0.71 -14.53 5.69
N ARG A 57 -1.49 -14.21 4.64
CA ARG A 57 -2.12 -15.19 3.75
C ARG A 57 -1.31 -15.29 2.45
N ASP A 58 -0.36 -16.23 2.41
CA ASP A 58 0.56 -16.44 1.29
C ASP A 58 -0.13 -16.58 -0.07
N GLU A 59 -1.24 -17.30 -0.14
CA GLU A 59 -2.01 -17.52 -1.37
C GLU A 59 -2.53 -16.21 -1.95
N LEU A 60 -3.13 -15.36 -1.11
CA LEU A 60 -3.62 -14.04 -1.51
C LEU A 60 -2.46 -13.14 -1.92
N LEU A 61 -1.36 -13.11 -1.16
CA LEU A 61 -0.19 -12.32 -1.54
C LEU A 61 0.33 -12.69 -2.94
N ARG A 62 0.44 -13.99 -3.24
CA ARG A 62 0.86 -14.47 -4.56
C ARG A 62 -0.11 -14.07 -5.67
N GLN A 63 -1.42 -14.21 -5.43
CA GLN A 63 -2.46 -13.82 -6.39
C GLN A 63 -2.36 -12.34 -6.80
N PHE A 64 -2.08 -11.46 -5.83
CA PHE A 64 -1.95 -10.01 -6.05
C PHE A 64 -0.52 -9.54 -6.33
N LYS A 65 0.40 -10.47 -6.65
CA LYS A 65 1.81 -10.17 -6.99
C LYS A 65 2.58 -9.43 -5.90
N LEU A 66 2.17 -9.62 -4.64
CA LEU A 66 2.93 -9.22 -3.47
C LEU A 66 3.87 -10.35 -3.08
N ASN A 67 5.17 -10.05 -2.96
CA ASN A 67 6.14 -11.06 -2.58
C ASN A 67 6.03 -11.34 -1.07
N PRO A 68 5.72 -12.58 -0.63
CA PRO A 68 5.60 -12.89 0.80
C PRO A 68 6.86 -12.56 1.61
N ARG A 69 8.05 -12.63 0.97
CA ARG A 69 9.32 -12.23 1.60
C ARG A 69 9.42 -10.74 1.90
N GLU A 70 8.62 -9.92 1.23
CA GLU A 70 8.54 -8.48 1.47
C GLU A 70 7.48 -8.13 2.53
N CYS A 71 6.63 -9.09 2.89
CA CYS A 71 5.59 -9.01 3.91
C CYS A 71 5.99 -9.75 5.20
N MET A 72 7.26 -9.62 5.63
CA MET A 72 7.74 -10.33 6.83
C MET A 72 6.90 -9.95 8.05
N ASN A 73 6.46 -10.97 8.81
CA ASN A 73 5.56 -10.81 9.97
C ASN A 73 4.21 -10.12 9.65
N GLY A 74 3.80 -10.11 8.37
CA GLY A 74 2.59 -9.43 7.92
C GLY A 74 2.76 -7.91 7.80
N GLU A 75 4.00 -7.43 7.61
CA GLU A 75 4.35 -6.02 7.48
C GLU A 75 5.08 -5.77 6.16
N LEU A 76 4.71 -4.68 5.46
CA LEU A 76 5.38 -4.19 4.27
C LEU A 76 5.98 -2.80 4.55
N SER A 77 7.08 -2.46 3.88
CA SER A 77 7.75 -1.17 4.08
C SER A 77 7.77 -0.31 2.81
N ILE A 78 7.45 0.98 2.97
CA ILE A 78 7.50 2.01 1.93
C ILE A 78 8.53 3.08 2.31
N PRO A 79 9.63 3.25 1.57
CA PRO A 79 10.62 4.27 1.87
C PRO A 79 10.07 5.69 1.80
N ALA A 80 10.48 6.51 2.76
CA ALA A 80 10.11 7.90 2.94
C ALA A 80 11.34 8.75 3.28
N LYS A 81 12.40 8.61 2.47
CA LYS A 81 13.61 9.44 2.62
C LYS A 81 13.24 10.90 2.37
N LYS A 82 13.59 11.80 3.30
CA LYS A 82 13.33 13.25 3.20
C LYS A 82 13.83 13.79 1.85
N GLY A 83 12.98 14.54 1.16
CA GLY A 83 13.29 15.14 -0.15
C GLY A 83 13.35 14.15 -1.32
N LYS A 84 13.07 12.86 -1.12
CA LYS A 84 13.00 11.87 -2.20
C LYS A 84 11.56 11.47 -2.46
N LYS A 85 11.25 11.27 -3.75
CA LYS A 85 9.98 10.70 -4.20
C LYS A 85 9.96 9.19 -3.98
N VAL A 86 8.74 8.65 -3.90
CA VAL A 86 8.48 7.22 -3.75
C VAL A 86 8.57 6.56 -5.12
N LYS A 87 9.49 5.60 -5.27
CA LYS A 87 9.79 4.95 -6.56
C LYS A 87 8.65 4.04 -7.02
N LYS A 88 8.55 3.85 -8.35
CA LYS A 88 7.58 2.99 -9.05
C LYS A 88 7.38 1.60 -8.43
N ILE A 89 8.45 0.95 -7.95
CA ILE A 89 8.33 -0.37 -7.32
C ILE A 89 7.42 -0.35 -6.08
N TYR A 90 7.51 0.69 -5.26
CA TYR A 90 6.67 0.84 -4.06
C TYR A 90 5.27 1.30 -4.41
N LEU A 91 5.11 2.12 -5.45
CA LEU A 91 3.79 2.49 -5.98
C LEU A 91 3.05 1.26 -6.52
N LYS A 92 3.73 0.39 -7.27
CA LYS A 92 3.16 -0.88 -7.75
C LYS A 92 2.72 -1.78 -6.60
N ARG A 93 3.51 -1.88 -5.53
CA ARG A 93 3.13 -2.63 -4.33
C ARG A 93 1.88 -2.05 -3.68
N LEU A 94 1.78 -0.72 -3.56
CA LEU A 94 0.58 -0.07 -3.04
C LEU A 94 -0.65 -0.33 -3.90
N ILE A 95 -0.52 -0.32 -5.23
CA ILE A 95 -1.61 -0.70 -6.14
C ILE A 95 -2.06 -2.14 -5.84
N SER A 96 -1.14 -3.08 -5.75
CA SER A 96 -1.43 -4.48 -5.39
C SER A 96 -2.11 -4.62 -4.02
N VAL A 97 -1.67 -3.84 -3.01
CA VAL A 97 -2.30 -3.80 -1.68
C VAL A 97 -3.73 -3.29 -1.78
N SER A 98 -3.97 -2.20 -2.52
CA SER A 98 -5.31 -1.66 -2.74
C SER A 98 -6.21 -2.70 -3.42
N GLU A 99 -5.74 -3.35 -4.48
CA GLU A 99 -6.49 -4.39 -5.20
C GLU A 99 -6.82 -5.60 -4.30
N LEU A 100 -5.88 -6.03 -3.45
CA LEU A 100 -6.11 -7.09 -2.47
C LEU A 100 -7.19 -6.71 -1.45
N LEU A 101 -7.13 -5.48 -0.91
CA LEU A 101 -8.09 -5.02 0.10
C LEU A 101 -9.50 -4.83 -0.49
N GLU A 102 -9.59 -4.35 -1.72
CA GLU A 102 -10.84 -4.27 -2.48
C GLU A 102 -11.47 -5.65 -2.69
N PHE A 103 -10.66 -6.60 -3.16
CA PHE A 103 -11.10 -7.97 -3.33
C PHE A 103 -11.59 -8.56 -2.00
N ALA A 104 -10.81 -8.42 -0.94
CA ALA A 104 -11.19 -8.93 0.38
C ALA A 104 -12.47 -8.28 0.90
N LYS A 105 -12.71 -7.00 0.64
CA LYS A 105 -13.96 -6.32 1.00
C LYS A 105 -15.16 -6.89 0.26
N LYS A 106 -15.01 -7.15 -1.04
CA LYS A 106 -16.08 -7.70 -1.90
C LYS A 106 -16.43 -9.15 -1.55
N GLU A 107 -15.43 -9.93 -1.17
CA GLU A 107 -15.58 -11.33 -0.74
C GLU A 107 -15.91 -11.46 0.76
N GLU A 108 -16.24 -10.37 1.46
CA GLU A 108 -16.60 -10.35 2.89
C GLU A 108 -15.53 -10.96 3.82
N LEU A 109 -14.25 -10.78 3.46
CA LEU A 109 -13.08 -11.25 4.23
C LEU A 109 -12.53 -10.19 5.19
N LEU A 110 -13.09 -8.97 5.20
CA LEU A 110 -12.67 -7.83 6.03
C LEU A 110 -13.53 -7.66 7.27
#